data_AF-A0A1G8YR71-F1
#
_entry.id   AF-A0A1G8YR71-F1
#
_cell.length_a   1.000
_cell.length_b   1.000
_cell.length_c   1.000
_cell.angle_alpha   90.00
_cell.angle_beta   90.00
_cell.angle_gamma   90.00
#
_symmetry.space_group_name_H-M   'P 1'
#
loop_
_entity.id
_entity.type
_entity.pdbx_description
1 polymer ?
#
loop_
_entity_poly.entity_id
_entity_poly.type
_entity_poly.pdbx_seq_one_letter_code
_entity_poly.pdbx_strand_id
1 'polypeptide(L)'
;MRGPALRSGSRPGNDRADSAFREALHRLPGAQKSAGGAPAYSRFINRKAGGYLAAAAYPAGFTPNQVTTMSAVFTFGGILGLATVPPSRPLGVIVALTLLLGYALDSADGQLARLRGGGNPAGEWLDHIVDSTKIPTLHLAVLLSTFRFGDTAHAWLLVPLGFAVTESVLFFAMILNDQLRRAHSKPSSASSTNSTSSGVTKSLLVAPTDYGVLCLCFILLGDRIPFMTVYTMLFAAHLCFACLALPKWFREMRALCPPDSGR
;
A
#
# COMPACT_ATOMS: atom_id res chain seq x y z
N MET A 1 41.32 -18.97 -45.18
CA MET A 1 40.07 -19.55 -44.63
C MET A 1 40.09 -19.45 -43.12
N ARG A 2 39.40 -18.46 -42.53
CA ARG A 2 38.91 -18.44 -41.14
C ARG A 2 37.68 -17.53 -41.17
N GLY A 3 36.52 -18.10 -40.82
CA GLY A 3 35.19 -17.58 -41.11
C GLY A 3 34.82 -16.29 -40.36
N PRO A 4 33.74 -15.62 -40.78
CA PRO A 4 33.31 -14.37 -40.16
C PRO A 4 32.72 -14.63 -38.78
N ALA A 5 33.16 -13.82 -37.81
CA ALA A 5 32.62 -13.77 -36.47
C ALA A 5 31.13 -13.37 -36.51
N LEU A 6 30.27 -14.24 -35.99
CA LEU A 6 28.87 -13.93 -35.71
C LEU A 6 28.82 -12.82 -34.65
N ARG A 7 28.67 -11.57 -35.10
CA ARG A 7 28.19 -10.49 -34.23
C ARG A 7 26.78 -10.86 -33.80
N SER A 8 26.64 -11.26 -32.54
CA SER A 8 25.38 -11.28 -31.81
C SER A 8 24.81 -9.86 -31.85
N GLY A 9 23.92 -9.61 -32.81
CA GLY A 9 23.14 -8.38 -32.86
C GLY A 9 22.13 -8.42 -31.72
N SER A 10 22.32 -7.56 -30.71
CA SER A 10 21.24 -7.15 -29.83
C SER A 10 20.09 -6.66 -30.71
N ARG A 11 18.90 -7.22 -30.54
CA ARG A 11 17.73 -6.84 -31.33
C ARG A 11 17.45 -5.36 -31.09
N PRO A 12 17.33 -4.51 -32.12
CA PRO A 12 17.19 -3.05 -31.97
C PRO A 12 15.97 -2.60 -31.16
N GLY A 13 15.00 -3.49 -30.91
CA GLY A 13 13.87 -3.23 -30.01
C GLY A 13 14.23 -3.27 -28.52
N ASN A 14 15.23 -4.06 -28.11
CA ASN A 14 15.62 -4.17 -26.70
C ASN A 14 16.34 -2.91 -26.22
N ASP A 15 17.21 -2.36 -27.06
CA ASP A 15 17.99 -1.16 -26.74
C ASP A 15 17.12 0.09 -26.54
N ARG A 16 15.98 0.18 -27.24
CA ARG A 16 14.99 1.28 -27.08
C ARG A 16 14.12 1.10 -25.84
N ALA A 17 13.73 -0.13 -25.51
CA ALA A 17 12.97 -0.39 -24.29
C ALA A 17 13.84 -0.14 -23.05
N ASP A 18 15.11 -0.56 -23.10
CA ASP A 18 16.09 -0.36 -22.03
C ASP A 18 16.42 1.12 -21.81
N SER A 19 16.53 1.92 -22.89
CA SER A 19 16.75 3.36 -22.78
C SER A 19 15.53 4.07 -22.18
N ALA A 20 14.31 3.74 -22.63
CA ALA A 20 13.07 4.32 -22.11
C ALA A 20 12.82 3.95 -20.65
N PHE A 21 13.17 2.72 -20.24
CA PHE A 21 13.11 2.28 -18.85
C PHE A 21 14.05 3.08 -17.95
N ARG A 22 15.32 3.26 -18.37
CA ARG A 22 16.30 4.06 -17.62
C ARG A 22 15.89 5.52 -17.54
N GLU A 23 15.35 6.08 -18.61
CA GLU A 23 14.84 7.45 -18.63
C GLU A 23 13.67 7.62 -17.63
N ALA A 24 12.72 6.67 -17.62
CA ALA A 24 11.62 6.67 -16.66
C ALA A 24 12.13 6.59 -15.20
N LEU A 25 13.12 5.73 -14.91
CA LEU A 25 13.77 5.65 -13.60
C LEU A 25 14.46 6.97 -13.20
N HIS A 26 15.13 7.65 -14.12
CA HIS A 26 15.77 8.94 -13.84
C HIS A 26 14.75 10.05 -13.55
N ARG A 27 13.56 10.01 -14.15
CA ARG A 27 12.49 11.00 -13.94
C ARG A 27 11.69 10.77 -12.67
N LEU A 28 11.66 9.54 -12.15
CA LEU A 28 10.84 9.16 -10.98
C LEU A 28 11.12 9.98 -9.70
N PRO A 29 12.39 10.22 -9.27
CA PRO A 29 12.66 10.98 -8.05
C PRO A 29 12.06 12.38 -8.04
N GLY A 30 12.05 13.07 -9.20
CA GLY A 30 11.48 14.42 -9.34
C GLY A 30 9.96 14.45 -9.40
N ALA A 31 9.31 13.33 -9.67
CA ALA A 31 7.86 13.21 -9.85
C ALA A 31 7.13 12.60 -8.65
N GLN A 32 7.81 12.17 -7.59
CA GLN A 32 7.18 11.50 -6.45
C GLN A 32 6.81 12.48 -5.31
N LYS A 33 5.71 12.19 -4.59
CA LYS A 33 5.35 12.89 -3.33
C LYS A 33 6.43 12.68 -2.26
N SER A 34 6.51 13.58 -1.28
CA SER A 34 7.36 13.40 -0.09
C SER A 34 7.01 12.10 0.64
N ALA A 35 8.03 11.34 1.07
CA ALA A 35 7.85 10.13 1.89
C ALA A 35 7.83 10.42 3.40
N GLY A 36 7.77 11.69 3.79
CA GLY A 36 7.78 12.11 5.19
C GLY A 36 6.56 11.55 5.94
N GLY A 37 6.80 10.63 6.88
CA GLY A 37 5.76 10.01 7.70
C GLY A 37 5.34 8.59 7.28
N ALA A 38 5.80 8.09 6.12
CA ALA A 38 5.49 6.72 5.70
C ALA A 38 6.20 5.69 6.61
N PRO A 39 5.54 4.55 6.91
CA PRO A 39 6.16 3.42 7.58
C PRO A 39 7.37 2.83 6.83
N ALA A 40 8.24 2.12 7.56
CA ALA A 40 9.58 1.77 7.07
C ALA A 40 9.59 0.90 5.79
N TYR A 41 8.77 -0.15 5.71
CA TYR A 41 8.73 -1.01 4.53
C TYR A 41 8.18 -0.24 3.33
N SER A 42 7.07 0.49 3.53
CA SER A 42 6.45 1.36 2.53
C SER A 42 7.47 2.36 1.95
N ARG A 43 8.24 3.01 2.83
CA ARG A 43 9.22 4.05 2.48
C ARG A 43 10.45 3.49 1.76
N PHE A 44 11.04 2.40 2.26
CA PHE A 44 12.36 1.93 1.82
C PHE A 44 12.30 0.82 0.78
N ILE A 45 11.23 0.02 0.79
CA ILE A 45 11.09 -1.17 -0.06
C ILE A 45 9.98 -0.94 -1.07
N ASN A 46 8.74 -0.75 -0.63
CA ASN A 46 7.59 -0.74 -1.54
C ASN A 46 7.67 0.38 -2.58
N ARG A 47 8.03 1.59 -2.15
CA ARG A 47 8.20 2.73 -3.06
C ARG A 47 9.24 2.47 -4.15
N LYS A 48 10.34 1.77 -3.83
CA LYS A 48 11.37 1.41 -4.83
C LYS A 48 10.84 0.34 -5.77
N ALA A 49 10.22 -0.72 -5.24
CA ALA A 49 9.61 -1.77 -6.04
C ALA A 49 8.57 -1.20 -7.03
N GLY A 50 7.66 -0.35 -6.55
CA GLY A 50 6.68 0.35 -7.39
C GLY A 50 7.32 1.27 -8.42
N GLY A 51 8.47 1.89 -8.11
CA GLY A 51 9.22 2.69 -9.08
C GLY A 51 9.78 1.85 -10.24
N TYR A 52 10.35 0.69 -9.95
CA TYR A 52 10.80 -0.23 -11.00
C TYR A 52 9.63 -0.74 -11.86
N LEU A 53 8.51 -1.09 -11.23
CA LEU A 53 7.30 -1.53 -11.94
C LEU A 53 6.70 -0.40 -12.80
N ALA A 54 6.65 0.83 -12.30
CA ALA A 54 6.18 1.99 -13.06
C ALA A 54 7.09 2.30 -14.24
N ALA A 55 8.40 2.22 -14.05
CA ALA A 55 9.38 2.41 -15.11
C ALA A 55 9.29 1.34 -16.20
N ALA A 56 8.94 0.09 -15.85
CA ALA A 56 8.69 -0.98 -16.81
C ALA A 56 7.35 -0.80 -17.54
N ALA A 57 6.31 -0.37 -16.81
CA ALA A 57 4.96 -0.16 -17.35
C ALA A 57 4.89 1.03 -18.32
N TYR A 58 5.74 2.04 -18.14
CA TYR A 58 5.78 3.25 -18.96
C TYR A 58 6.05 2.99 -20.46
N PRO A 59 7.17 2.35 -20.86
CA PRO A 59 7.44 2.02 -22.26
C PRO A 59 6.53 0.91 -22.81
N ALA A 60 5.98 0.05 -21.95
CA ALA A 60 5.03 -1.00 -22.34
C ALA A 60 3.62 -0.46 -22.66
N GLY A 61 3.39 0.85 -22.53
CA GLY A 61 2.12 1.48 -22.92
C GLY A 61 0.96 1.26 -21.95
N PHE A 62 1.21 0.73 -20.75
CA PHE A 62 0.16 0.55 -19.75
C PHE A 62 -0.36 1.90 -19.23
N THR A 63 -1.66 1.94 -18.96
CA THR A 63 -2.34 3.03 -18.25
C THR A 63 -2.29 2.80 -16.74
N PRO A 64 -2.37 3.85 -15.90
CA PRO A 64 -2.45 3.69 -14.45
C PRO A 64 -3.58 2.76 -14.01
N ASN A 65 -4.79 2.92 -14.56
CA ASN A 65 -5.95 2.08 -14.19
C ASN A 65 -5.74 0.59 -14.52
N GLN A 66 -5.01 0.26 -15.60
CA GLN A 66 -4.63 -1.13 -15.89
C GLN A 66 -3.68 -1.67 -14.82
N VAL A 67 -2.72 -0.87 -14.35
CA VAL A 67 -1.82 -1.25 -13.26
C VAL A 67 -2.60 -1.42 -11.94
N THR A 68 -3.54 -0.53 -11.63
CA THR A 68 -4.47 -0.68 -10.49
C THR A 68 -5.27 -1.98 -10.59
N THR A 69 -5.75 -2.33 -11.78
CA THR A 69 -6.50 -3.58 -12.02
C THR A 69 -5.60 -4.80 -11.79
N MET A 70 -4.36 -4.77 -12.26
CA MET A 70 -3.39 -5.83 -12.00
C MET A 70 -3.09 -5.96 -10.50
N SER A 71 -2.90 -4.84 -9.80
CA SER A 71 -2.75 -4.81 -8.34
C SER A 71 -3.91 -5.51 -7.64
N ALA A 72 -5.15 -5.17 -8.03
CA ALA A 72 -6.36 -5.78 -7.49
C ALA A 72 -6.40 -7.29 -7.75
N VAL A 73 -6.07 -7.75 -8.96
CA VAL A 73 -6.07 -9.18 -9.30
C VAL A 73 -5.11 -9.98 -8.41
N PHE A 74 -3.87 -9.51 -8.24
CA PHE A 74 -2.91 -10.19 -7.36
C PHE A 74 -3.36 -10.16 -5.89
N THR A 75 -3.84 -9.01 -5.43
CA THR A 75 -4.29 -8.82 -4.05
C THR A 75 -5.48 -9.72 -3.72
N PHE A 76 -6.57 -9.64 -4.51
CA PHE A 76 -7.76 -10.44 -4.29
C PHE A 76 -7.55 -11.92 -4.60
N GLY A 77 -6.62 -12.27 -5.50
CA GLY A 77 -6.20 -13.65 -5.71
C GLY A 77 -5.57 -14.26 -4.44
N GLY A 78 -4.69 -13.50 -3.76
CA GLY A 78 -4.12 -13.89 -2.47
C GLY A 78 -5.18 -14.01 -1.37
N ILE A 79 -6.08 -13.02 -1.26
CA ILE A 79 -7.19 -13.03 -0.30
C ILE A 79 -8.13 -14.23 -0.53
N LEU A 80 -8.44 -14.54 -1.80
CA LEU A 80 -9.28 -15.68 -2.15
C LEU A 80 -8.60 -17.01 -1.78
N GLY A 81 -7.30 -17.15 -2.06
CA GLY A 81 -6.52 -18.33 -1.66
C GLY A 81 -6.53 -18.51 -0.14
N LEU A 82 -6.30 -17.42 0.60
CA LEU A 82 -6.36 -17.40 2.07
C LEU A 82 -7.74 -17.85 2.61
N ALA A 83 -8.82 -17.38 1.98
CA ALA A 83 -10.19 -17.67 2.39
C ALA A 83 -10.65 -19.11 2.05
N THR A 84 -10.10 -19.72 1.01
CA THR A 84 -10.65 -20.96 0.42
C THR A 84 -9.75 -22.19 0.56
N VAL A 85 -8.46 -22.02 0.81
CA VAL A 85 -7.48 -23.12 0.89
C VAL A 85 -7.04 -23.34 2.35
N PRO A 86 -6.92 -24.60 2.82
CA PRO A 86 -6.40 -24.88 4.16
C PRO A 86 -5.03 -24.24 4.42
N PRO A 87 -4.82 -23.58 5.58
CA PRO A 87 -3.54 -22.97 5.94
C PRO A 87 -2.37 -23.94 5.86
N SER A 88 -1.32 -23.53 5.16
CA SER A 88 -0.08 -24.29 5.03
C SER A 88 1.08 -23.34 4.76
N ARG A 89 2.32 -23.79 5.00
CA ARG A 89 3.52 -22.96 4.74
C ARG A 89 3.62 -22.51 3.28
N PRO A 90 3.39 -23.37 2.26
CA PRO A 90 3.41 -22.94 0.86
C PRO A 90 2.33 -21.89 0.55
N LEU A 91 1.11 -22.09 1.06
CA LEU A 91 0.03 -21.11 0.88
C LEU A 91 0.41 -19.76 1.51
N GLY A 92 0.99 -19.77 2.71
CA GLY A 92 1.44 -18.56 3.39
C GLY A 92 2.43 -17.74 2.57
N VAL A 93 3.41 -18.42 1.96
CA VAL A 93 4.38 -17.77 1.06
C VAL A 93 3.69 -17.22 -0.19
N ILE A 94 2.77 -17.97 -0.81
CA ILE A 94 2.03 -17.51 -2.00
C ILE A 94 1.18 -16.28 -1.67
N VAL A 95 0.45 -16.29 -0.55
CA VAL A 95 -0.36 -15.18 -0.08
C VAL A 95 0.53 -13.96 0.18
N ALA A 96 1.64 -14.12 0.91
CA ALA A 96 2.57 -13.02 1.16
C ALA A 96 3.11 -12.41 -0.14
N LEU A 97 3.57 -13.24 -1.09
CA LEU A 97 4.13 -12.76 -2.35
C LEU A 97 3.10 -12.06 -3.24
N THR A 98 1.88 -12.61 -3.33
CA THR A 98 0.80 -12.01 -4.13
C THR A 98 0.34 -10.67 -3.55
N LEU A 99 0.20 -10.56 -2.23
CA LEU A 99 -0.12 -9.30 -1.56
C LEU A 99 1.00 -8.26 -1.68
N LEU A 100 2.26 -8.67 -1.56
CA LEU A 100 3.42 -7.78 -1.74
C LEU A 100 3.54 -7.29 -3.18
N LEU A 101 3.29 -8.16 -4.16
CA LEU A 101 3.27 -7.77 -5.57
C LEU A 101 2.12 -6.82 -5.88
N GLY A 102 0.92 -7.11 -5.36
CA GLY A 102 -0.23 -6.20 -5.42
C GLY A 102 0.14 -4.83 -4.85
N TYR A 103 0.73 -4.79 -3.65
CA TYR A 103 1.14 -3.54 -3.01
C TYR A 103 2.21 -2.75 -3.80
N ALA A 104 3.13 -3.44 -4.47
CA ALA A 104 4.12 -2.80 -5.32
C ALA A 104 3.48 -2.23 -6.60
N LEU A 105 2.52 -2.93 -7.20
CA LEU A 105 1.75 -2.47 -8.37
C LEU A 105 0.85 -1.29 -8.04
N ASP A 106 0.19 -1.32 -6.87
CA ASP A 106 -0.56 -0.21 -6.29
C ASP A 106 0.31 1.05 -6.19
N SER A 107 1.49 0.94 -5.59
CA SER A 107 2.45 2.05 -5.58
C SER A 107 2.98 2.44 -6.96
N ALA A 108 2.93 1.54 -7.94
CA ALA A 108 3.37 1.80 -9.31
C ALA A 108 2.34 2.61 -10.11
N ASP A 109 1.03 2.44 -9.89
CA ASP A 109 0.01 3.13 -10.68
C ASP A 109 0.08 4.66 -10.55
N GLY A 110 0.25 5.17 -9.32
CA GLY A 110 0.33 6.59 -9.05
C GLY A 110 1.67 7.14 -9.51
N GLN A 111 2.72 6.33 -9.46
CA GLN A 111 4.03 6.70 -10.01
C GLN A 111 3.99 6.79 -11.52
N LEU A 112 3.32 5.85 -12.18
CA LEU A 112 3.09 5.86 -13.62
C LEU A 112 2.21 7.04 -14.06
N ALA A 113 1.15 7.34 -13.32
CA ALA A 113 0.31 8.51 -13.56
C ALA A 113 1.15 9.79 -13.54
N ARG A 114 2.02 9.97 -12.54
CA ARG A 114 2.91 11.13 -12.43
C ARG A 114 3.96 11.17 -13.54
N LEU A 115 4.53 10.04 -13.94
CA LEU A 115 5.43 9.94 -15.10
C LEU A 115 4.74 10.35 -16.41
N ARG A 116 3.45 10.04 -16.55
CA ARG A 116 2.62 10.38 -17.73
C ARG A 116 2.03 11.80 -17.67
N GLY A 117 2.44 12.63 -16.71
CA GLY A 117 1.99 14.03 -16.62
C GLY A 117 0.78 14.27 -15.73
N GLY A 118 0.28 13.27 -15.01
CA GLY A 118 -0.75 13.44 -13.98
C GLY A 118 -1.71 12.26 -13.80
N GLY A 119 -2.45 12.30 -12.69
CA GLY A 119 -3.62 11.44 -12.45
C GLY A 119 -4.91 12.16 -12.79
N ASN A 120 -6.04 11.45 -12.73
CA ASN A 120 -7.38 12.02 -12.91
C ASN A 120 -8.31 11.57 -11.77
N PRO A 121 -9.44 12.26 -11.54
CA PRO A 121 -10.36 11.91 -10.45
C PRO A 121 -10.94 10.49 -10.53
N ALA A 122 -11.13 9.95 -11.74
CA ALA A 122 -11.65 8.60 -11.91
C ALA A 122 -10.63 7.53 -11.47
N GLY A 123 -9.34 7.74 -11.76
CA GLY A 123 -8.26 6.88 -11.29
C GLY A 123 -8.10 6.95 -9.77
N GLU A 124 -8.12 8.15 -9.19
CA GLU A 124 -8.10 8.33 -7.72
C GLU A 124 -9.31 7.64 -7.08
N TRP A 125 -10.51 7.77 -7.66
CA TRP A 125 -11.70 7.07 -7.16
C TRP A 125 -11.55 5.55 -7.21
N LEU A 126 -11.07 5.01 -8.34
CA LEU A 126 -10.88 3.57 -8.52
C LEU A 126 -9.91 2.99 -7.49
N ASP A 127 -8.78 3.66 -7.30
CA ASP A 127 -7.75 3.32 -6.30
C ASP A 127 -8.37 3.21 -4.89
N HIS A 128 -9.07 4.26 -4.45
CA HIS A 128 -9.73 4.27 -3.15
C HIS A 128 -10.80 3.19 -2.99
N ILE A 129 -11.57 2.87 -4.05
CA ILE A 129 -12.58 1.80 -3.99
C ILE A 129 -11.92 0.43 -3.83
N VAL A 130 -10.86 0.16 -4.61
CA VAL A 130 -10.09 -1.08 -4.50
C VAL A 130 -9.52 -1.22 -3.10
N ASP A 131 -8.91 -0.16 -2.56
CA ASP A 131 -8.34 -0.15 -1.22
C ASP A 131 -9.38 -0.31 -0.11
N SER A 132 -10.52 0.40 -0.21
CA SER A 132 -11.63 0.28 0.74
C SER A 132 -12.21 -1.13 0.78
N THR A 133 -12.11 -1.88 -0.32
CA THR A 133 -12.56 -3.28 -0.41
C THR A 133 -11.49 -4.23 0.11
N LYS A 134 -10.23 -4.04 -0.29
CA LYS A 134 -9.06 -4.85 0.10
C LYS A 134 -8.93 -4.94 1.62
N ILE A 135 -8.95 -3.79 2.30
CA ILE A 135 -8.66 -3.70 3.73
C ILE A 135 -9.55 -4.63 4.56
N PRO A 136 -10.89 -4.49 4.57
CA PRO A 136 -11.74 -5.36 5.36
C PRO A 136 -11.72 -6.80 4.85
N THR A 137 -11.67 -7.03 3.52
CA THR A 137 -11.74 -8.39 2.97
C THR A 137 -10.52 -9.24 3.31
N LEU A 138 -9.32 -8.65 3.42
CA LEU A 138 -8.13 -9.37 3.88
C LEU A 138 -8.31 -9.92 5.29
N HIS A 139 -8.78 -9.09 6.22
CA HIS A 139 -9.00 -9.51 7.61
C HIS A 139 -10.18 -10.48 7.74
N LEU A 140 -11.27 -10.27 6.98
CA LEU A 140 -12.37 -11.21 6.91
C LEU A 140 -11.96 -12.56 6.32
N ALA A 141 -11.00 -12.60 5.39
CA ALA A 141 -10.43 -13.84 4.89
C ALA A 141 -9.61 -14.57 5.97
N VAL A 142 -8.85 -13.85 6.82
CA VAL A 142 -8.20 -14.45 8.00
C VAL A 142 -9.22 -15.05 8.96
N LEU A 143 -10.29 -14.30 9.26
CA LEU A 143 -11.40 -14.76 10.09
C LEU A 143 -12.01 -16.04 9.50
N LEU A 144 -12.37 -16.02 8.22
CA LEU A 144 -12.99 -17.14 7.53
C LEU A 144 -12.08 -18.36 7.46
N SER A 145 -10.79 -18.16 7.15
CA SER A 145 -9.80 -19.24 7.13
C SER A 145 -9.65 -19.90 8.50
N THR A 146 -9.59 -19.09 9.56
CA THR A 146 -9.50 -19.57 10.93
C THR A 146 -10.77 -20.30 11.37
N PHE A 147 -11.94 -19.78 11.00
CA PHE A 147 -13.23 -20.40 11.31
C PHE A 147 -13.41 -21.73 10.57
N ARG A 148 -12.99 -21.83 9.31
CA ARG A 148 -13.17 -23.03 8.48
C ARG A 148 -12.16 -24.13 8.75
N PHE A 149 -10.90 -23.77 8.99
CA PHE A 149 -9.77 -24.71 8.99
C PHE A 149 -9.02 -24.74 10.33
N GLY A 150 -9.30 -23.81 11.23
CA GLY A 150 -8.63 -23.70 12.52
C GLY A 150 -9.39 -24.42 13.62
N ASP A 151 -8.67 -25.18 14.44
CA ASP A 151 -9.14 -25.60 15.76
C ASP A 151 -8.67 -24.55 16.79
N THR A 152 -9.37 -23.43 16.85
CA THR A 152 -9.01 -22.29 17.70
C THR A 152 -10.19 -21.85 18.54
N ALA A 153 -9.91 -21.28 19.72
CA ALA A 153 -10.96 -20.72 20.56
C ALA A 153 -11.71 -19.63 19.77
N HIS A 154 -13.04 -19.77 19.69
CA HIS A 154 -13.93 -18.84 18.97
C HIS A 154 -13.70 -17.37 19.36
N ALA A 155 -13.28 -17.11 20.60
CA ALA A 155 -12.93 -15.77 21.07
C ALA A 155 -11.81 -15.09 20.24
N TRP A 156 -10.86 -15.85 19.67
CA TRP A 156 -9.79 -15.26 18.87
C TRP A 156 -10.30 -14.68 17.54
N LEU A 157 -11.48 -15.09 17.05
CA LEU A 157 -12.10 -14.49 15.85
C LEU A 157 -12.42 -13.00 16.01
N LEU A 158 -12.47 -12.51 17.25
CA LEU A 158 -12.58 -11.07 17.54
C LEU A 158 -11.35 -10.27 17.09
N VAL A 159 -10.18 -10.91 16.98
CA VAL A 159 -8.94 -10.26 16.52
C VAL A 159 -9.04 -9.82 15.05
N PRO A 160 -9.24 -10.72 14.06
CA PRO A 160 -9.41 -10.27 12.68
C PRO A 160 -10.66 -9.40 12.48
N LEU A 161 -11.74 -9.62 13.24
CA LEU A 161 -12.92 -8.75 13.19
C LEU A 161 -12.59 -7.31 13.62
N GLY A 162 -11.94 -7.16 14.78
CA GLY A 162 -11.49 -5.85 15.26
C GLY A 162 -10.46 -5.22 14.34
N PHE A 163 -9.57 -6.02 13.75
CA PHE A 163 -8.56 -5.54 12.81
C PHE A 163 -9.20 -4.96 11.54
N ALA A 164 -10.19 -5.66 10.97
CA ALA A 164 -10.98 -5.17 9.84
C ALA A 164 -11.59 -3.79 10.13
N VAL A 165 -12.25 -3.63 11.27
CA VAL A 165 -12.88 -2.37 11.68
C VAL A 165 -11.83 -1.28 11.87
N THR A 166 -10.76 -1.56 12.62
CA THR A 166 -9.71 -0.58 12.93
C THR A 166 -9.04 -0.05 11.66
N GLU A 167 -8.63 -0.92 10.73
CA GLU A 167 -7.99 -0.46 9.49
C GLU A 167 -8.97 0.28 8.59
N SER A 168 -10.23 -0.16 8.47
CA SER A 168 -11.25 0.57 7.69
C SER A 168 -11.50 1.97 8.24
N VAL A 169 -11.57 2.13 9.58
CA VAL A 169 -11.72 3.43 10.23
C VAL A 169 -10.50 4.32 9.99
N LEU A 170 -9.28 3.77 10.14
CA LEU A 170 -8.05 4.51 9.89
C LEU A 170 -7.94 4.97 8.43
N PHE A 171 -8.26 4.09 7.48
CA PHE A 171 -8.25 4.41 6.05
C PHE A 171 -9.23 5.53 5.72
N PHE A 172 -10.48 5.40 6.15
CA PHE A 172 -11.50 6.43 5.94
C PHE A 172 -11.10 7.76 6.59
N ALA A 173 -10.60 7.74 7.83
CA ALA A 173 -10.16 8.93 8.53
C ALA A 173 -9.01 9.63 7.78
N MET A 174 -8.05 8.88 7.24
CA MET A 174 -6.95 9.47 6.46
C MET A 174 -7.46 10.19 5.20
N ILE A 175 -8.35 9.56 4.44
CA ILE A 175 -8.95 10.16 3.23
C ILE A 175 -9.76 11.41 3.60
N LEU A 176 -10.64 11.29 4.59
CA LEU A 176 -11.51 12.40 4.99
C LEU A 176 -10.69 13.58 5.51
N ASN A 177 -9.65 13.33 6.30
CA ASN A 177 -8.74 14.37 6.78
C ASN A 177 -8.06 15.12 5.63
N ASP A 178 -7.59 14.39 4.61
CA ASP A 178 -6.96 14.97 3.42
C ASP A 178 -7.96 15.81 2.61
N GLN A 179 -9.16 15.29 2.36
CA GLN A 179 -10.25 15.99 1.67
C GLN A 179 -10.66 17.28 2.42
N LEU A 180 -10.90 17.21 3.73
CA LEU A 180 -11.31 18.35 4.55
C LEU A 180 -10.21 19.42 4.60
N ARG A 181 -8.94 19.02 4.74
CA ARG A 181 -7.82 19.97 4.70
C ARG A 181 -7.71 20.66 3.36
N ARG A 182 -7.82 19.93 2.24
CA ARG A 182 -7.82 20.54 0.90
C ARG A 182 -8.96 21.53 0.73
N ALA A 183 -10.16 21.20 1.22
CA ALA A 183 -11.32 22.06 1.11
C ALA A 183 -11.24 23.33 1.98
N HIS A 184 -10.56 23.29 3.14
CA HIS A 184 -10.51 24.41 4.10
C HIS A 184 -9.15 25.13 4.18
N SER A 185 -8.13 24.69 3.44
CA SER A 185 -6.84 25.38 3.38
C SER A 185 -6.98 26.70 2.62
N LYS A 186 -6.56 27.82 3.22
CA LYS A 186 -6.51 29.12 2.52
C LYS A 186 -5.43 29.10 1.44
N PRO A 187 -5.63 29.76 0.28
CA PRO A 187 -4.66 29.79 -0.82
C PRO A 187 -3.24 30.26 -0.41
N SER A 188 -3.13 31.05 0.66
CA SER A 188 -1.87 31.64 1.14
C SER A 188 -1.09 30.77 2.14
N SER A 189 -1.61 29.62 2.59
CA SER A 189 -0.87 28.71 3.49
C SER A 189 -0.08 27.62 2.75
N ALA A 190 -0.03 27.69 1.41
CA ALA A 190 0.65 26.73 0.54
C ALA A 190 2.19 26.66 0.73
N SER A 191 2.77 27.49 1.61
CA SER A 191 4.21 27.63 1.82
C SER A 191 4.70 27.32 3.25
N SER A 192 3.98 26.52 4.05
CA SER A 192 4.54 26.02 5.33
C SER A 192 4.03 24.66 5.78
N THR A 193 4.20 23.65 4.94
CA THR A 193 4.54 22.31 5.47
C THR A 193 5.85 21.88 4.85
N ASN A 194 6.91 22.63 5.15
CA ASN A 194 8.21 22.01 5.37
C ASN A 194 8.01 21.08 6.57
N SER A 195 7.47 19.89 6.32
CA SER A 195 7.51 18.81 7.28
C SER A 195 9.00 18.61 7.57
N THR A 196 9.45 19.14 8.70
CA THR A 196 10.74 18.84 9.31
C THR A 196 11.00 17.37 9.07
N SER A 197 12.07 17.07 8.33
CA SER A 197 12.63 15.74 8.08
C SER A 197 12.01 14.72 9.03
N SER A 198 11.01 13.95 8.57
CA SER A 198 10.48 12.88 9.42
C SER A 198 11.61 11.87 9.54
N GLY A 199 12.34 11.94 10.65
CA GLY A 199 13.50 11.11 10.91
C GLY A 199 13.14 9.64 10.71
N VAL A 200 14.12 8.85 10.31
CA VAL A 200 14.01 7.39 10.15
C VAL A 200 13.35 6.75 11.38
N THR A 201 13.57 7.33 12.57
CA THR A 201 12.94 6.97 13.85
C THR A 201 11.41 7.00 13.82
N LYS A 202 10.78 8.00 13.19
CA LYS A 202 9.32 8.06 13.06
C LYS A 202 8.80 6.96 12.14
N SER A 203 9.48 6.71 11.02
CA SER A 203 9.14 5.61 10.09
C SER A 203 9.30 4.22 10.73
N LEU A 204 10.28 4.05 11.61
CA LEU A 204 10.47 2.83 12.39
C LEU A 204 9.38 2.67 13.47
N LEU A 205 9.01 3.76 14.15
CA LEU A 205 8.00 3.73 15.21
C LEU A 205 6.63 3.26 14.70
N VAL A 206 6.27 3.65 13.47
CA VAL A 206 5.02 3.23 12.82
C VAL A 206 5.20 1.99 11.94
N ALA A 207 6.36 1.33 11.95
CA ALA A 207 6.58 0.12 11.16
C ALA A 207 5.60 -1.03 11.48
N PRO A 208 5.13 -1.24 12.72
CA PRO A 208 4.09 -2.23 12.99
C PRO A 208 2.75 -1.92 12.32
N THR A 209 2.52 -0.68 11.88
CA THR A 209 1.33 -0.28 11.11
C THR A 209 1.56 -0.27 9.60
N ASP A 210 2.63 -0.93 9.14
CA ASP A 210 2.97 -1.00 7.72
C ASP A 210 2.28 -2.19 7.05
N TYR A 211 1.58 -1.92 5.95
CA TYR A 211 0.92 -2.96 5.15
C TYR A 211 1.89 -4.04 4.65
N GLY A 212 3.14 -3.68 4.32
CA GLY A 212 4.15 -4.66 3.93
C GLY A 212 4.55 -5.60 5.06
N VAL A 213 4.55 -5.12 6.31
CA VAL A 213 4.78 -5.96 7.50
C VAL A 213 3.59 -6.90 7.73
N LEU A 214 2.36 -6.41 7.51
CA LEU A 214 1.17 -7.26 7.50
C LEU A 214 1.27 -8.34 6.42
N CYS A 215 1.64 -8.02 5.19
CA CYS A 215 1.83 -9.01 4.12
C CYS A 215 2.86 -10.08 4.51
N LEU A 216 3.99 -9.68 5.10
CA LEU A 216 5.05 -10.61 5.54
C LEU A 216 4.60 -11.54 6.67
N CYS A 217 3.62 -11.13 7.49
CA CYS A 217 3.12 -12.00 8.57
C CYS A 217 2.50 -13.30 8.02
N PHE A 218 1.97 -13.29 6.79
CA PHE A 218 1.39 -14.47 6.14
C PHE A 218 2.40 -15.55 5.80
N ILE A 219 3.72 -15.27 5.80
CA ILE A 219 4.74 -16.32 5.72
C ILE A 219 4.57 -17.33 6.86
N LEU A 220 4.09 -16.87 8.01
CA LEU A 220 3.84 -17.70 9.19
C LEU A 220 2.52 -18.48 9.12
N LEU A 221 1.68 -18.31 8.08
CA LEU A 221 0.31 -18.85 8.00
C LEU A 221 0.25 -20.37 8.25
N GLY A 222 1.28 -21.12 7.85
CA GLY A 222 1.36 -22.56 8.09
C GLY A 222 1.63 -22.96 9.54
N ASP A 223 2.13 -22.04 10.36
CA ASP A 223 2.49 -22.25 11.75
C ASP A 223 1.54 -21.42 12.63
N ARG A 224 0.45 -22.07 13.09
CA ARG A 224 -0.68 -21.44 13.78
C ARG A 224 -0.28 -20.49 14.92
N ILE A 225 0.52 -20.96 15.88
CA ILE A 225 0.87 -20.18 17.08
C ILE A 225 1.71 -18.93 16.71
N PRO A 226 2.80 -19.05 15.93
CA PRO A 226 3.52 -17.88 15.40
C PRO A 226 2.63 -16.89 14.66
N PHE A 227 1.79 -17.38 13.73
CA PHE A 227 0.90 -16.51 12.95
C PHE A 227 -0.06 -15.74 13.84
N MET A 228 -0.81 -16.42 14.71
CA MET A 228 -1.79 -15.79 15.58
C MET A 228 -1.15 -14.77 16.52
N THR A 229 0.03 -15.08 17.05
CA THR A 229 0.77 -14.19 17.95
C THR A 229 1.18 -12.90 17.23
N VAL A 230 1.85 -13.02 16.09
CA VAL A 230 2.30 -11.85 15.31
C VAL A 230 1.11 -11.04 14.81
N TYR A 231 0.09 -11.70 14.28
CA TYR A 231 -1.11 -11.05 13.77
C TYR A 231 -1.86 -10.27 14.86
N THR A 232 -1.96 -10.83 16.07
CA THR A 232 -2.56 -10.15 17.24
C THR A 232 -1.73 -8.94 17.67
N MET A 233 -0.40 -9.04 17.65
CA MET A 233 0.48 -7.91 17.95
C MET A 233 0.33 -6.77 16.92
N LEU A 234 0.22 -7.12 15.63
CA LEU A 234 -0.04 -6.13 14.58
C LEU A 234 -1.39 -5.45 14.77
N PHE A 235 -2.45 -6.22 15.08
CA PHE A 235 -3.75 -5.66 15.42
C PHE A 235 -3.67 -4.68 16.60
N ALA A 236 -3.03 -5.09 17.70
CA ALA A 236 -2.87 -4.25 18.89
C ALA A 236 -2.11 -2.96 18.58
N ALA A 237 -1.09 -3.01 17.72
CA ALA A 237 -0.36 -1.83 17.27
C ALA A 237 -1.24 -0.86 16.46
N HIS A 238 -2.05 -1.37 15.50
CA HIS A 238 -2.99 -0.56 14.73
C HIS A 238 -4.09 0.04 15.62
N LEU A 239 -4.62 -0.73 16.55
CA LEU A 239 -5.64 -0.25 17.49
C LEU A 239 -5.08 0.85 18.39
N CYS A 240 -3.89 0.64 18.96
CA CYS A 240 -3.20 1.66 19.75
C CYS A 240 -2.96 2.94 18.93
N PHE A 241 -2.48 2.79 17.68
CA PHE A 241 -2.32 3.91 16.78
C PHE A 241 -3.65 4.65 16.53
N ALA A 242 -4.74 3.93 16.27
CA ALA A 242 -6.07 4.53 16.08
C ALA A 242 -6.56 5.29 17.31
N CYS A 243 -6.42 4.71 18.51
CA CYS A 243 -6.79 5.35 19.76
C CYS A 243 -6.01 6.66 20.01
N LEU A 244 -4.76 6.76 19.55
CA LEU A 244 -3.95 7.96 19.68
C LEU A 244 -4.19 8.96 18.54
N ALA A 245 -4.38 8.48 17.32
CA ALA A 245 -4.49 9.30 16.11
C ALA A 245 -5.86 9.97 15.98
N LEU A 246 -6.96 9.24 16.23
CA LEU A 246 -8.32 9.77 16.01
C LEU A 246 -8.63 11.01 16.89
N PRO A 247 -8.34 11.04 18.21
CA PRO A 247 -8.59 12.24 19.02
C PRO A 247 -7.69 13.41 18.62
N LYS A 248 -6.47 13.13 18.16
CA LYS A 248 -5.57 14.15 17.62
C LYS A 248 -6.14 14.74 16.34
N TRP A 249 -6.50 13.92 15.36
CA TRP A 249 -7.05 14.37 14.08
C TRP A 249 -8.37 15.11 14.26
N PHE A 250 -9.24 14.69 15.18
CA PHE A 250 -10.46 15.42 15.49
C PHE A 250 -10.18 16.84 16.01
N ARG A 251 -9.20 17.02 16.91
CA ARG A 251 -8.78 18.36 17.37
C ARG A 251 -8.23 19.22 16.23
N GLU A 252 -7.49 18.62 15.31
CA GLU A 252 -6.98 19.31 14.12
C GLU A 252 -8.11 19.74 13.17
N MET A 253 -9.15 18.91 12.98
CA MET A 253 -10.32 19.29 12.18
C MET A 253 -11.12 20.42 12.82
N ARG A 254 -11.26 20.44 14.15
CA ARG A 254 -11.92 21.55 14.87
C ARG A 254 -11.21 22.89 14.63
N ALA A 255 -9.89 22.88 14.51
CA ALA A 255 -9.11 24.08 14.23
C ALA A 255 -9.30 24.63 12.81
N LEU A 256 -9.91 23.86 11.90
CA LEU A 256 -10.28 24.33 10.55
C LEU A 256 -11.58 25.14 10.56
N CYS A 257 -12.39 25.04 11.62
CA CYS A 257 -13.61 25.82 11.74
C CYS A 257 -13.25 27.30 11.98
N PRO A 258 -13.82 28.26 11.23
CA PRO A 258 -13.71 29.67 11.56
C PRO A 258 -14.21 29.92 12.99
N PRO A 259 -13.62 30.86 13.76
CA PRO A 259 -14.22 31.27 15.03
C PRO A 259 -15.64 31.76 14.77
N ASP A 260 -16.59 31.33 15.62
CA ASP A 260 -18.00 31.74 15.53
C ASP A 260 -18.08 33.25 15.41
N SER A 261 -18.53 33.72 14.25
CA SER A 261 -18.99 35.10 14.10
C SER A 261 -20.32 35.18 14.83
N GLY A 262 -20.24 35.47 16.13
CA GLY A 262 -21.37 35.56 17.05
C GLY A 262 -22.60 36.17 16.37
N ARG A 263 -23.66 35.37 16.29
CA ARG A 263 -25.03 35.81 16.11
C ARG A 263 -25.78 35.55 17.41
#